data_AF-A0A8W8LWF1-F1
#
_entry.id   AF-A0A8W8LWF1-F1
#
_cell.length_a   1.000
_cell.length_b   1.000
_cell.length_c   1.000
_cell.angle_alpha   90.00
_cell.angle_beta   90.00
_cell.angle_gamma   90.00
#
_symmetry.space_group_name_H-M   'P 1'
#
loop_
_entity.id
_entity.type
_entity.pdbx_description
1 polymer ?
#
loop_
_entity_poly.entity_id
_entity_poly.type
_entity_poly.pdbx_seq_one_letter_code
_entity_poly.pdbx_strand_id
1 'polypeptide(L)'
;HAKNLAKIQKNEVSFVIHNLPIIAKMASISKACGNMFGLLQGHSAETSGGLLMALPREQAAAFCKDIEKQEGYQSWIIGIVEKGNRTARIIDKPRVIEVPAKDRDGELW
;
A
#
# COMPACT_ATOMS: atom_id res chain seq x y z
N HIS A 1 -2.11 -9.67 -1.94
CA HIS A 1 -1.47 -9.91 -0.63
C HIS A 1 -2.36 -9.62 0.59
N ALA A 2 -2.97 -8.43 0.73
CA ALA A 2 -3.74 -8.05 1.93
C ALA A 2 -4.84 -9.05 2.36
N LYS A 3 -5.60 -9.63 1.42
CA LYS A 3 -6.62 -10.66 1.72
C LYS A 3 -6.03 -11.90 2.41
N ASN A 4 -4.84 -12.33 2.01
CA ASN A 4 -4.15 -13.47 2.62
C ASN A 4 -3.72 -13.13 4.06
N LEU A 5 -3.18 -11.92 4.27
CA LEU A 5 -2.80 -11.47 5.61
C LEU A 5 -4.02 -11.29 6.53
N ALA A 6 -5.17 -10.85 6.02
CA ALA A 6 -6.40 -10.79 6.79
C ALA A 6 -6.93 -12.20 7.14
N LYS A 7 -6.86 -13.14 6.20
CA LYS A 7 -7.36 -14.52 6.36
C LYS A 7 -6.74 -15.27 7.54
N ILE A 8 -5.45 -15.02 7.81
CA ILE A 8 -4.70 -15.72 8.87
C ILE A 8 -4.79 -15.03 10.24
N GLN A 9 -5.53 -13.92 10.36
CA GLN A 9 -5.69 -13.23 11.64
C GLN A 9 -6.51 -14.06 12.62
N LYS A 10 -6.08 -14.09 13.89
CA LYS A 10 -6.83 -14.74 14.98
C LYS A 10 -8.18 -14.05 15.19
N ASN A 11 -8.17 -12.72 15.26
CA ASN A 11 -9.35 -11.90 15.47
C ASN A 11 -10.21 -11.78 14.21
N GLU A 12 -11.51 -11.54 14.39
CA GLU A 12 -12.46 -11.27 13.31
C GLU A 12 -12.31 -9.83 12.82
N VAL A 13 -11.30 -9.61 11.98
CA VAL A 13 -10.95 -8.30 11.46
C VAL A 13 -10.98 -8.26 9.93
N SER A 14 -11.03 -7.07 9.35
CA SER A 14 -10.88 -6.85 7.91
C SER A 14 -10.05 -5.62 7.64
N PHE A 15 -9.30 -5.65 6.54
CA PHE A 15 -8.41 -4.55 6.17
C PHE A 15 -9.10 -3.67 5.12
N VAL A 16 -9.17 -2.36 5.39
CA VAL A 16 -9.76 -1.38 4.48
C VAL A 16 -8.67 -0.42 4.02
N ILE A 17 -8.35 -0.50 2.73
CA ILE A 17 -7.31 0.31 2.09
C ILE A 17 -7.97 1.55 1.48
N HIS A 18 -7.55 2.72 1.96
CA HIS A 18 -8.06 4.03 1.55
C HIS A 18 -7.12 4.75 0.59
N ASN A 19 -5.80 4.53 0.73
CA ASN A 19 -4.78 5.22 -0.03
C ASN A 19 -3.93 4.21 -0.81
N LEU A 20 -3.50 4.58 -2.02
CA LEU A 20 -2.58 3.80 -2.85
C LEU A 20 -1.37 4.67 -3.20
N PRO A 21 -0.23 4.51 -2.51
CA PRO A 21 1.04 5.07 -2.97
C PRO A 21 1.46 4.35 -4.25
N ILE A 22 1.52 5.07 -5.36
CA ILE A 22 1.78 4.54 -6.70
C ILE A 22 2.91 5.36 -7.32
N ILE A 23 3.87 4.68 -7.97
CA ILE A 23 4.94 5.34 -8.72
C ILE A 23 4.35 6.33 -9.71
N ALA A 24 4.92 7.53 -9.75
CA ALA A 24 4.37 8.65 -10.48
C ALA A 24 4.03 8.27 -11.94
N LYS A 25 2.88 8.74 -12.43
CA LYS A 25 2.30 8.47 -13.76
C LYS A 25 1.78 7.06 -14.00
N MET A 26 2.09 6.06 -13.17
CA MET A 26 1.63 4.68 -13.40
C MET A 26 0.12 4.53 -13.28
N ALA A 27 -0.55 5.32 -12.43
CA ALA A 27 -2.00 5.36 -12.37
C ALA A 27 -2.62 5.84 -13.69
N SER A 28 -2.01 6.86 -14.32
CA SER A 28 -2.44 7.37 -15.63
C SER A 28 -2.18 6.36 -16.75
N ILE A 29 -1.02 5.70 -16.75
CA ILE A 29 -0.71 4.63 -17.72
C ILE A 29 -1.69 3.47 -17.58
N SER A 30 -1.97 3.02 -16.35
CA SER A 30 -2.93 1.95 -16.11
C SER A 30 -4.30 2.28 -16.69
N LYS A 31 -4.80 3.51 -16.47
CA LYS A 31 -6.05 3.99 -17.06
C LYS A 31 -6.01 4.06 -18.58
N ALA A 32 -4.92 4.57 -19.16
CA ALA A 32 -4.75 4.66 -20.61
C ALA A 32 -4.72 3.27 -21.27
N CYS A 33 -4.21 2.26 -20.57
CA CYS A 33 -4.25 0.86 -20.98
C CYS A 33 -5.56 0.15 -20.60
N GLY A 34 -6.66 0.87 -20.32
CA GLY A 34 -7.96 0.27 -19.99
C GLY A 34 -7.97 -0.50 -18.66
N ASN A 35 -7.10 -0.16 -17.72
CA ASN A 35 -6.86 -0.88 -16.47
C ASN A 35 -6.44 -2.34 -16.67
N MET A 36 -5.77 -2.67 -17.78
CA MET A 36 -5.31 -4.04 -18.11
C MET A 36 -4.56 -4.73 -16.95
N PHE A 37 -3.75 -3.97 -16.21
CA PHE A 37 -2.96 -4.49 -15.09
C PHE A 37 -3.72 -4.57 -13.75
N GLY A 38 -4.94 -4.02 -13.66
CA GLY A 38 -5.70 -4.01 -12.41
C GLY A 38 -5.03 -3.21 -11.27
N LEU A 39 -4.23 -2.18 -11.59
CA LEU A 39 -3.43 -1.43 -10.62
C LEU A 39 -4.30 -0.76 -9.55
N LEU A 40 -5.34 -0.03 -9.97
CA LEU A 40 -6.22 0.68 -9.04
C LEU A 40 -7.14 -0.26 -8.26
N GLN A 41 -7.32 -1.49 -8.75
CA GLN A 41 -8.05 -2.57 -8.10
C GLN A 41 -7.16 -3.38 -7.13
N GLY A 42 -5.85 -3.10 -7.08
CA GLY A 42 -4.89 -3.79 -6.22
C GLY A 42 -4.55 -5.22 -6.66
N HIS A 43 -4.69 -5.51 -7.96
CA HIS A 43 -4.42 -6.83 -8.55
C HIS A 43 -3.19 -6.86 -9.46
N SER A 44 -2.57 -5.70 -9.73
CA SER A 44 -1.30 -5.65 -10.45
C SER A 44 -0.24 -6.45 -9.72
N ALA A 45 0.56 -7.20 -10.46
CA ALA A 45 1.70 -7.91 -9.89
C ALA A 45 2.76 -6.92 -9.42
N GLU A 46 3.39 -7.23 -8.28
CA GLU A 46 4.53 -6.51 -7.72
C GLU A 46 5.69 -7.50 -7.55
N THR A 47 6.92 -7.04 -7.77
CA THR A 47 8.15 -7.83 -7.60
C THR A 47 9.04 -7.10 -6.60
N SER A 48 9.51 -7.80 -5.56
CA SER A 48 10.28 -7.18 -4.47
C SER A 48 9.60 -5.94 -3.87
N GLY A 49 8.27 -6.00 -3.73
CA GLY A 49 7.47 -4.90 -3.17
C GLY A 49 7.76 -4.65 -1.68
N GLY A 50 7.12 -3.61 -1.14
CA GLY A 50 7.24 -3.26 0.27
C GLY A 50 6.53 -4.22 1.23
N LEU A 51 6.72 -4.00 2.53
CA LEU A 51 6.02 -4.73 3.58
C LEU A 51 4.65 -4.12 3.87
N LEU A 52 3.62 -4.96 4.00
CA LEU A 52 2.31 -4.58 4.51
C LEU A 52 2.21 -4.96 5.99
N MET A 53 2.18 -3.96 6.88
CA MET A 53 2.18 -4.15 8.33
C MET A 53 0.91 -3.60 8.99
N ALA A 54 0.41 -4.32 9.99
CA ALA A 54 -0.64 -3.84 10.89
C ALA A 54 -0.01 -3.40 12.21
N LEU A 55 -0.17 -2.11 12.55
CA LEU A 55 0.41 -1.50 13.75
C LEU A 55 -0.69 -0.86 14.61
N PRO A 56 -0.46 -0.71 15.93
CA PRO A 56 -1.29 0.14 16.76
C PRO A 56 -1.35 1.57 16.20
N ARG A 57 -2.54 2.18 16.24
CA ARG A 57 -2.80 3.45 15.54
C ARG A 57 -1.88 4.57 16.01
N GLU A 58 -1.65 4.62 17.31
CA GLU A 58 -0.83 5.59 18.01
C GLU A 58 0.67 5.44 17.70
N GLN A 59 1.11 4.26 17.24
CA GLN A 59 2.51 3.97 16.91
C GLN A 59 2.81 4.10 15.41
N ALA A 60 1.80 3.95 14.55
CA ALA A 60 1.98 3.91 13.10
C ALA A 60 2.71 5.15 12.55
N ALA A 61 2.35 6.35 13.00
CA ALA A 61 2.98 7.58 12.54
C ALA A 61 4.44 7.73 13.01
N ALA A 62 4.77 7.25 14.23
CA ALA A 62 6.13 7.25 14.75
C ALA A 62 6.99 6.26 13.95
N PHE A 63 6.49 5.04 13.75
CA PHE A 63 7.15 4.02 12.94
C PHE A 63 7.48 4.53 11.53
N CYS A 64 6.55 5.21 10.87
CA CYS A 64 6.79 5.76 9.54
C CYS A 64 7.93 6.77 9.50
N LYS A 65 8.06 7.63 10.53
CA LYS A 65 9.15 8.61 10.65
C LYS A 65 10.49 7.92 10.93
N ASP A 66 10.48 6.92 11.81
CA ASP A 66 11.71 6.22 12.21
C ASP A 66 12.29 5.41 11.07
N ILE A 67 11.46 4.69 10.30
CA ILE A 67 11.94 3.91 9.14
C ILE A 67 12.43 4.84 8.02
N GLU A 68 11.77 5.97 7.79
CA GLU A 68 12.25 6.96 6.82
C GLU A 68 13.62 7.53 7.20
N LYS A 69 13.84 7.76 8.50
CA LYS A 69 15.14 8.20 9.01
C LYS A 69 16.23 7.13 8.88
N GLN A 70 15.90 5.86 9.07
CA GLN A 70 16.85 4.75 9.02
C GLN A 70 17.19 4.33 7.59
N GLU A 71 16.18 4.16 6.74
CA GLU A 71 16.32 3.61 5.39
C GLU A 71 16.36 4.69 4.29
N GLY A 72 15.96 5.93 4.60
CA GLY A 72 15.87 7.02 3.63
C GLY A 72 14.66 6.94 2.69
N TYR A 73 13.74 6.03 2.96
CA TYR A 73 12.52 5.80 2.18
C TYR A 73 11.27 6.04 3.02
N GLN A 74 10.37 6.89 2.50
CA GLN A 74 9.10 7.18 3.13
C GLN A 74 8.20 5.94 3.12
N SER A 75 7.47 5.71 4.21
CA SER A 75 6.40 4.71 4.27
C SER A 75 5.03 5.37 4.44
N TRP A 76 3.95 4.63 4.15
CA TRP A 76 2.60 5.18 4.10
C TRP A 76 1.62 4.40 4.96
N ILE A 77 0.79 5.14 5.71
CA ILE A 77 -0.43 4.60 6.30
C ILE A 77 -1.50 4.55 5.20
N ILE A 78 -1.76 3.35 4.68
CA ILE A 78 -2.66 3.16 3.53
C ILE A 78 -4.10 2.84 3.90
N GLY A 79 -4.38 2.50 5.16
CA GLY A 79 -5.67 1.95 5.54
C GLY A 79 -5.84 1.74 7.04
N ILE A 80 -6.91 1.03 7.39
CA ILE A 80 -7.24 0.64 8.77
C ILE A 80 -7.58 -0.85 8.84
N VAL A 81 -7.58 -1.36 10.06
CA VAL A 81 -8.14 -2.66 10.42
C VAL A 81 -9.44 -2.41 11.18
N GLU A 82 -10.54 -2.99 10.72
CA GLU A 82 -11.87 -2.90 11.36
C GLU A 82 -12.37 -4.28 11.75
N LYS A 83 -13.43 -4.36 12.57
CA LYS A 83 -14.13 -5.64 12.81
C LYS A 83 -14.68 -6.16 11.49
N GLY A 84 -14.50 -7.44 11.19
CA GLY A 84 -14.97 -8.01 9.93
C GLY A 84 -14.71 -9.51 9.79
N ASN A 85 -14.76 -10.01 8.56
CA ASN A 85 -14.80 -11.44 8.27
C ASN A 85 -13.48 -11.98 7.67
N ARG A 86 -12.34 -11.49 8.14
CA ARG A 86 -10.99 -11.90 7.70
C ARG A 86 -10.75 -11.68 6.20
N THR A 87 -11.25 -10.56 5.67
CA THR A 87 -11.04 -10.13 4.29
C THR A 87 -10.27 -8.82 4.19
N ALA A 88 -9.93 -8.42 2.96
CA ALA A 88 -9.40 -7.09 2.68
C ALA A 88 -10.06 -6.51 1.43
N ARG A 89 -10.28 -5.19 1.44
CA ARG A 89 -10.84 -4.44 0.31
C ARG A 89 -10.14 -3.09 0.17
N ILE A 90 -10.08 -2.62 -1.08
CA ILE A 90 -9.84 -1.22 -1.40
C ILE A 90 -11.21 -0.54 -1.48
N ILE A 91 -11.34 0.69 -1.00
CA ILE A 91 -12.58 1.46 -1.13
C ILE A 91 -12.88 1.81 -2.59
N ASP A 92 -14.11 2.14 -2.95
CA ASP A 92 -14.51 2.39 -4.34
C ASP A 92 -13.73 3.54 -5.01
N LYS A 93 -13.33 4.54 -4.23
CA LYS A 93 -12.58 5.72 -4.69
C LYS A 93 -11.34 5.92 -3.82
N PRO A 94 -10.30 5.07 -3.99
CA PRO A 94 -9.10 5.20 -3.18
C PRO A 94 -8.36 6.48 -3.58
N ARG A 95 -7.71 7.12 -2.60
CA ARG A 95 -6.81 8.24 -2.88
C ARG A 95 -5.51 7.71 -3.45
N VAL A 96 -5.20 8.06 -4.68
CA VAL A 96 -3.87 7.82 -5.26
C VAL A 96 -2.91 8.86 -4.71
N ILE A 97 -1.79 8.41 -4.15
CA ILE A 97 -0.66 9.24 -3.76
C ILE A 97 0.41 9.00 -4.82
N GLU A 98 0.66 9.99 -5.66
CA GLU A 98 1.73 9.91 -6.67
C GLU A 98 3.09 10.01 -5.95
N VAL A 99 3.87 8.95 -6.05
CA VAL A 99 5.20 8.84 -5.44
C VAL A 99 6.24 9.09 -6.53
N PRO A 100 7.06 10.15 -6.43
CA PRO A 100 8.15 10.37 -7.38
C PRO A 100 9.08 9.16 -7.42
N ALA A 101 9.52 8.77 -8.61
CA ALA A 101 10.65 7.86 -8.73
C ALA A 101 11.86 8.57 -8.11
N LYS A 102 12.39 8.04 -7.01
CA LYS A 102 13.69 8.49 -6.49
C LYS A 102 14.75 7.77 -7.32
N ASP A 103 15.15 8.36 -8.45
CA ASP A 103 16.40 7.97 -9.07
C ASP A 103 17.51 8.51 -8.16
N ARG A 104 18.12 7.66 -7.34
CA ARG A 104 19.42 7.99 -6.73
C ARG A 104 20.47 7.60 -7.77
N ASP A 105 21.26 8.56 -8.23
CA ASP A 105 22.38 8.27 -9.13
C ASP A 105 23.25 7.15 -8.55
N GLY A 106 23.26 5.99 -9.22
CA GLY A 106 24.06 4.82 -8.85
C GLY A 106 23.34 3.71 -8.07
N GLU A 107 22.08 3.87 -7.67
CA GLU A 107 21.29 2.79 -7.06
C GLU A 107 20.15 2.37 -8.01
N LEU A 108 20.13 1.08 -8.39
CA LEU A 108 19.11 0.51 -9.28
C LEU A 108 17.78 0.20 -8.56
N TRP A 109 17.64 0.58 -7.29
CA TRP A 109 16.46 0.38 -6.44
C TRP A 109 16.60 1.15 -5.13
#